data_AF-A0A815FGJ4-F1
#
_entry.id   AF-A0A815FGJ4-F1
#
_cell.length_a   1.000
_cell.length_b   1.000
_cell.length_c   1.000
_cell.angle_alpha   90.00
_cell.angle_beta   90.00
_cell.angle_gamma   90.00
#
_symmetry.space_group_name_H-M   'P 1'
#
loop_
_entity.id
_entity.type
_entity.pdbx_description
1 polymer ?
#
loop_
_entity_poly.entity_id
_entity_poly.type
_entity_poly.pdbx_seq_one_letter_code
_entity_poly.pdbx_strand_id
1 'polypeptide(L)'
;MQLYGFVILSVLVLVIEGNLRENNNDLQRKIEAARRILNNNDKLIEQSQWKNRALVQPAGSSTGVTGSAQSKASLVQEPVRIAVFNDGDYHAHVKLNYILNERQDEQELEVPIYKGFERDLILPRAASHIRIRVIVIGIVSDQLLIDRQLTNFDGINEICYLLAGDRVRPVYGLCAGPYAEYYKLWTGRN
;
A
#
# COMPACT_ATOMS: atom_id res chain seq x y z
N MET A 1 -14.15 -60.31 8.20
CA MET A 1 -13.21 -59.46 7.44
C MET A 1 -13.93 -58.32 6.70
N GLN A 2 -14.96 -58.55 5.88
CA GLN A 2 -15.66 -57.48 5.13
C GLN A 2 -16.36 -56.42 6.01
N LEU A 3 -16.93 -56.80 7.15
CA LEU A 3 -17.64 -55.87 8.04
C LEU A 3 -16.73 -54.74 8.59
N TYR A 4 -15.49 -55.07 8.93
CA TYR A 4 -14.52 -54.09 9.46
C TYR A 4 -14.14 -53.04 8.40
N GLY A 5 -14.02 -53.44 7.13
CA GLY A 5 -13.75 -52.50 6.03
C GLY A 5 -14.90 -51.50 5.83
N PHE A 6 -16.15 -51.94 5.95
CA PHE A 6 -17.32 -51.06 5.83
C PHE A 6 -17.40 -50.02 6.96
N VAL A 7 -17.09 -50.42 8.20
CA VAL A 7 -17.10 -49.52 9.36
C VAL A 7 -16.04 -48.43 9.21
N ILE A 8 -14.80 -48.80 8.85
CA ILE A 8 -13.71 -47.83 8.66
C ILE A 8 -14.05 -46.84 7.53
N LEU A 9 -14.57 -47.34 6.40
CA LEU A 9 -14.96 -46.50 5.28
C LEU A 9 -16.09 -45.52 5.66
N SER A 10 -17.08 -45.99 6.41
CA SER A 10 -18.21 -45.16 6.87
C SER A 10 -17.76 -44.05 7.82
N VAL A 11 -16.83 -44.33 8.74
CA VAL A 11 -16.25 -43.32 9.63
C VAL A 11 -15.42 -42.31 8.84
N LEU A 12 -14.62 -42.77 7.87
CA LEU A 12 -13.82 -41.88 7.03
C LEU A 12 -14.68 -40.89 6.24
N VAL A 13 -15.77 -41.37 5.65
CA VAL A 13 -16.72 -40.53 4.91
C VAL A 13 -17.33 -39.47 5.84
N LEU A 14 -17.78 -39.85 7.04
CA LEU A 14 -18.36 -38.92 8.00
C LEU A 14 -17.36 -37.83 8.45
N VAL A 15 -16.09 -38.20 8.67
CA VAL A 15 -15.05 -37.22 9.02
C VAL A 15 -14.77 -36.26 7.87
N ILE A 16 -14.70 -36.76 6.63
CA ILE A 16 -14.49 -35.92 5.44
C ILE A 16 -15.68 -34.98 5.22
N GLU A 17 -16.92 -35.49 5.31
CA GLU A 17 -18.13 -34.68 5.19
C GLU A 17 -18.22 -33.61 6.29
N GLY A 18 -17.86 -33.97 7.53
CA GLY A 18 -17.79 -33.03 8.64
C GLY A 18 -16.85 -31.87 8.36
N ASN A 19 -15.61 -32.17 7.97
CA ASN A 19 -14.59 -31.15 7.65
C ASN A 19 -14.98 -30.29 6.44
N LEU A 20 -15.55 -30.89 5.39
CA LEU A 20 -16.02 -30.15 4.21
C LEU A 20 -17.15 -29.19 4.57
N ARG A 21 -18.08 -29.61 5.43
CA ARG A 21 -19.18 -28.76 5.90
C ARG A 21 -18.68 -27.60 6.74
N GLU A 22 -17.73 -27.83 7.64
CA GLU A 22 -17.13 -26.79 8.47
C GLU A 22 -16.36 -25.75 7.63
N ASN A 23 -15.55 -26.22 6.67
CA ASN A 23 -14.83 -25.34 5.75
C ASN A 23 -15.78 -24.50 4.87
N ASN A 24 -16.87 -25.09 4.37
CA ASN A 24 -17.87 -24.34 3.61
C ASN A 24 -18.54 -23.25 4.45
N ASN A 25 -18.86 -23.53 5.71
CA ASN A 25 -19.42 -22.53 6.62
C ASN A 25 -18.42 -21.40 6.92
N ASP A 26 -17.12 -21.71 7.06
CA ASP A 26 -16.09 -20.70 7.26
C ASP A 26 -15.90 -19.82 6.01
N LEU A 27 -15.87 -20.43 4.83
CA LEU A 27 -15.81 -19.71 3.55
C LEU A 27 -17.01 -18.78 3.36
N GLN A 28 -18.23 -19.24 3.66
CA GLN A 28 -19.43 -18.40 3.59
C GLN A 28 -19.34 -17.20 4.56
N ARG A 29 -18.91 -17.42 5.81
CA ARG A 29 -18.72 -16.33 6.79
C ARG A 29 -17.70 -15.30 6.31
N LYS A 30 -16.58 -15.74 5.74
CA LYS A 30 -15.54 -14.85 5.18
C LYS A 30 -16.06 -14.06 3.98
N ILE A 31 -16.81 -14.69 3.07
CA ILE A 31 -17.43 -14.02 1.92
C ILE A 31 -18.44 -12.97 2.40
N GLU A 32 -19.26 -13.29 3.39
CA GLU A 32 -20.25 -12.34 3.92
C GLU A 32 -19.58 -11.15 4.62
N ALA A 33 -18.53 -11.38 5.40
CA ALA A 33 -17.73 -10.31 6.00
C ALA A 33 -17.12 -9.38 4.94
N ALA A 34 -16.54 -9.95 3.87
CA ALA A 34 -16.00 -9.17 2.75
C ALA A 34 -17.08 -8.34 2.05
N ARG A 35 -18.28 -8.91 1.82
CA ARG A 35 -19.42 -8.16 1.24
C ARG A 35 -19.87 -7.00 2.14
N ARG A 36 -19.90 -7.19 3.46
CA ARG A 36 -20.26 -6.11 4.40
C ARG A 36 -19.25 -4.96 4.36
N ILE A 37 -17.96 -5.25 4.25
CA ILE A 37 -16.91 -4.24 4.12
C ILE A 37 -17.07 -3.45 2.81
N LEU A 38 -17.26 -4.13 1.68
CA LEU A 38 -17.47 -3.49 0.38
C LEU A 38 -18.69 -2.56 0.38
N ASN A 39 -19.83 -3.04 0.87
CA ASN A 39 -21.06 -2.23 0.96
C ASN A 39 -20.90 -1.00 1.88
N ASN A 40 -20.08 -1.09 2.92
CA ASN A 40 -19.79 0.05 3.80
C ASN A 40 -18.92 1.09 3.09
N ASN A 41 -17.93 0.65 2.27
CA ASN A 41 -17.10 1.55 1.49
C ASN A 41 -17.90 2.31 0.43
N ASP A 42 -18.82 1.66 -0.26
CA ASP A 42 -19.69 2.32 -1.25
C ASP A 42 -20.50 3.45 -0.60
N LYS A 43 -21.05 3.22 0.61
CA LYS A 43 -21.75 4.26 1.38
C LYS A 43 -20.84 5.42 1.78
N LEU A 44 -19.60 5.15 2.17
CA LEU A 44 -18.63 6.19 2.52
C LEU A 44 -18.23 7.04 1.31
N ILE A 45 -18.10 6.42 0.14
CA ILE A 45 -17.82 7.11 -1.13
C ILE A 45 -19.00 8.02 -1.50
N GLU A 46 -20.24 7.52 -1.44
CA GLU A 46 -21.43 8.33 -1.69
C GLU A 46 -21.48 9.55 -0.75
N GLN A 47 -21.32 9.35 0.56
CA GLN A 47 -21.31 10.45 1.54
C GLN A 47 -20.21 11.50 1.27
N SER A 48 -19.02 11.05 0.84
CA SER A 48 -17.92 11.93 0.47
C SER A 48 -18.24 12.76 -0.77
N GLN A 49 -18.88 12.18 -1.78
CA GLN A 49 -19.30 12.89 -3.00
C GLN A 49 -20.37 13.95 -2.73
N TRP A 50 -21.30 13.72 -1.81
CA TRP A 50 -22.28 14.72 -1.38
C TRP A 50 -21.63 15.91 -0.66
N LYS A 51 -20.62 15.67 0.20
CA LYS A 51 -19.86 16.74 0.87
C LYS A 51 -19.07 17.60 -0.11
N ASN A 52 -18.44 16.98 -1.13
CA ASN A 52 -17.69 17.72 -2.14
C ASN A 52 -18.60 18.49 -3.12
N ARG A 53 -19.82 18.01 -3.39
CA ARG A 53 -20.81 18.79 -4.18
C ARG A 53 -21.35 20.01 -3.44
N ALA A 54 -21.47 19.96 -2.10
CA ALA A 54 -21.91 21.11 -1.31
C ALA A 54 -20.87 22.24 -1.23
N LEU A 55 -19.59 21.94 -1.44
CA LEU A 55 -18.50 22.93 -1.46
C LEU A 55 -18.33 23.63 -2.82
N VAL A 56 -18.94 23.09 -3.88
CA VAL A 56 -19.02 23.76 -5.19
C VAL A 56 -20.32 24.56 -5.22
N GLN A 57 -20.41 25.62 -4.41
CA GLN A 57 -21.37 26.69 -4.70
C GLN A 57 -20.87 27.48 -5.92
N PRO A 58 -21.75 27.89 -6.84
CA PRO A 58 -21.36 28.77 -7.92
C PRO A 58 -20.90 30.09 -7.29
N ALA A 59 -19.59 30.38 -7.40
CA ALA A 59 -19.04 31.68 -7.04
C ALA A 59 -19.67 32.74 -7.95
N GLY A 60 -20.78 33.31 -7.49
CA GLY A 60 -21.45 34.43 -8.11
C GLY A 60 -20.55 35.66 -8.11
N SER A 61 -20.11 36.01 -9.31
CA SER A 61 -19.81 37.35 -9.82
C SER A 61 -19.68 38.49 -8.80
N SER A 62 -18.44 38.95 -8.58
CA SER A 62 -18.15 40.33 -8.17
C SER A 62 -16.86 40.77 -8.84
N THR A 63 -17.04 41.49 -9.93
CA THR A 63 -16.07 42.31 -10.67
C THR A 63 -15.22 43.21 -9.76
N GLY A 64 -13.93 43.27 -10.05
CA GLY A 64 -13.11 44.47 -9.84
C GLY A 64 -12.09 44.42 -8.70
N VAL A 65 -10.90 43.85 -8.98
CA VAL A 65 -9.63 44.39 -8.47
C VAL A 65 -8.54 44.12 -9.52
N THR A 66 -8.28 45.12 -10.36
CA THR A 66 -7.00 45.29 -11.04
C THR A 66 -5.96 45.75 -10.02
N GLY A 67 -4.97 44.92 -9.75
CA GLY A 67 -3.90 45.22 -8.80
C GLY A 67 -2.80 44.19 -8.92
N SER A 68 -1.86 44.48 -9.82
CA SER A 68 -0.60 43.78 -10.02
C SER A 68 0.11 43.44 -8.71
N ALA A 69 0.06 42.16 -8.33
CA ALA A 69 1.05 41.51 -7.51
C ALA A 69 1.20 40.09 -8.05
N GLN A 70 2.12 39.92 -9.02
CA GLN A 70 2.78 38.64 -9.22
C GLN A 70 3.56 38.34 -7.94
N SER A 71 2.86 37.82 -6.94
CA SER A 71 3.49 37.07 -5.87
C SER A 71 4.15 35.88 -6.55
N LYS A 72 5.46 35.98 -6.78
CA LYS A 72 6.33 34.81 -6.76
C LYS A 72 6.20 34.22 -5.35
N ALA A 73 5.09 33.55 -5.08
CA ALA A 73 5.02 32.56 -4.04
C ALA A 73 6.02 31.50 -4.48
N SER A 74 7.23 31.61 -3.94
CA SER A 74 8.19 30.53 -3.96
C SER A 74 7.41 29.32 -3.47
N LEU A 75 7.07 28.42 -4.40
CA LEU A 75 6.56 27.09 -4.08
C LEU A 75 7.68 26.44 -3.30
N VAL A 76 7.66 26.61 -1.97
CA VAL A 76 8.55 25.94 -1.05
C VAL A 76 8.21 24.47 -1.21
N GLN A 77 8.95 23.77 -2.07
CA GLN A 77 8.80 22.33 -2.26
C GLN A 77 9.01 21.68 -0.91
N GLU A 78 8.01 20.95 -0.43
CA GLU A 78 8.10 20.20 0.81
C GLU A 78 9.00 18.98 0.60
N PRO A 79 9.67 18.48 1.65
CA PRO A 79 10.46 17.25 1.53
C PRO A 79 9.53 16.09 1.18
N VAL A 80 10.00 15.19 0.32
CA VAL A 80 9.26 13.97 -0.03
C VAL A 80 9.49 12.94 1.07
N ARG A 81 8.41 12.49 1.70
CA ARG A 81 8.41 11.43 2.70
C ARG A 81 8.04 10.10 2.05
N ILE A 82 8.87 9.09 2.23
CA ILE A 82 8.60 7.72 1.78
C ILE A 82 8.47 6.83 3.01
N ALA A 83 7.23 6.52 3.39
CA ALA A 83 6.92 5.63 4.49
C ALA A 83 7.05 4.17 4.04
N VAL A 84 8.02 3.44 4.56
CA VAL A 84 8.29 2.04 4.20
C VAL A 84 7.79 1.13 5.31
N PHE A 85 6.94 0.17 4.94
CA PHE A 85 6.38 -0.84 5.84
C PHE A 85 6.65 -2.23 5.30
N ASN A 86 7.18 -3.13 6.13
CA ASN A 86 7.36 -4.52 5.78
C ASN A 86 6.72 -5.43 6.83
N ASP A 87 5.65 -6.11 6.44
CA ASP A 87 5.03 -7.19 7.21
C ASP A 87 5.33 -8.58 6.63
N GLY A 88 6.09 -8.62 5.53
CA GLY A 88 6.48 -9.86 4.89
C GLY A 88 7.46 -10.68 5.74
N ASP A 89 7.39 -12.01 5.62
CA ASP A 89 8.23 -12.94 6.38
C ASP A 89 9.63 -13.12 5.76
N TYR A 90 10.29 -12.01 5.43
CA TYR A 90 11.56 -11.96 4.73
C TYR A 90 12.43 -10.75 5.09
N HIS A 91 13.72 -10.89 4.82
CA HIS A 91 14.66 -9.77 4.81
C HIS A 91 14.69 -9.17 3.41
N ALA A 92 14.80 -7.85 3.32
CA ALA A 92 14.94 -7.16 2.05
C ALA A 92 15.79 -5.90 2.21
N HIS A 93 16.18 -5.30 1.08
CA HIS A 93 16.82 -3.99 1.02
C HIS A 93 15.94 -3.08 0.18
N VAL A 94 15.66 -1.88 0.68
CA VAL A 94 15.07 -0.81 -0.12
C VAL A 94 16.19 0.09 -0.61
N LYS A 95 16.34 0.20 -1.93
CA LYS A 95 17.26 1.12 -2.59
C LYS A 95 16.47 2.25 -3.24
N LEU A 96 16.68 3.46 -2.76
CA LEU A 96 16.14 4.69 -3.33
C LEU A 96 17.23 5.36 -4.16
N ASN A 97 16.97 5.57 -5.44
CA ASN A 97 17.80 6.40 -6.31
C ASN A 97 17.04 7.68 -6.64
N TYR A 98 17.65 8.85 -6.51
CA TYR A 98 17.01 10.13 -6.81
C TYR A 98 18.01 11.16 -7.30
N ILE A 99 17.54 12.14 -8.05
CA ILE A 99 18.37 13.22 -8.60
C ILE A 99 18.18 14.48 -7.76
N LEU A 100 19.27 15.09 -7.31
CA LEU A 100 19.24 16.39 -6.62
C LEU A 100 19.44 17.54 -7.59
N ASN A 101 18.44 18.43 -7.68
CA ASN A 101 18.49 19.65 -8.51
C ASN A 101 18.73 19.39 -10.02
N GLU A 102 18.91 20.47 -10.78
CA GLU A 102 19.28 20.45 -12.20
C GLU A 102 20.70 19.91 -12.48
N ARG A 103 21.49 19.58 -11.45
CA ARG A 103 22.88 19.11 -11.59
C ARG A 103 23.01 17.67 -12.07
N GLN A 104 21.90 16.92 -12.16
CA GLN A 104 21.87 15.52 -12.57
C GLN A 104 22.72 14.57 -11.68
N ASP A 105 23.08 14.99 -10.47
CA ASP A 105 23.79 14.15 -9.51
C ASP A 105 22.81 13.09 -8.94
N GLU A 106 22.99 11.83 -9.34
CA GLU A 106 22.23 10.69 -8.81
C GLU A 106 22.73 10.34 -7.40
N GLN A 107 21.81 10.25 -6.46
CA GLN A 107 22.04 9.85 -5.07
C GLN A 107 21.36 8.52 -4.81
N GLU A 108 22.05 7.64 -4.07
CA GLU A 108 21.52 6.36 -3.63
C GLU A 108 21.38 6.32 -2.10
N LEU A 109 20.24 5.83 -1.63
CA LEU A 109 19.99 5.51 -0.22
C LEU A 109 19.53 4.06 -0.12
N GLU A 110 20.32 3.23 0.58
CA GLU A 110 20.00 1.83 0.83
C GLU A 110 19.66 1.60 2.29
N VAL A 111 18.54 0.91 2.55
CA VAL A 111 18.06 0.62 3.90
C VAL A 111 17.67 -0.85 3.99
N PRO A 112 18.27 -1.62 4.91
CA PRO A 112 17.85 -2.99 5.18
C PRO A 112 16.51 -2.98 5.92
N ILE A 113 15.62 -3.88 5.54
CA ILE A 113 14.27 -4.03 6.08
C ILE A 113 14.01 -5.48 6.49
N TYR A 114 13.22 -5.65 7.53
CA TYR A 114 12.88 -6.93 8.14
C TYR A 114 11.38 -6.95 8.50
N LYS A 115 10.85 -8.10 8.91
CA LYS A 115 9.46 -8.20 9.32
C LYS A 115 9.14 -7.27 10.48
N GLY A 116 8.09 -6.48 10.35
CA GLY A 116 7.72 -5.43 11.30
C GLY A 116 8.48 -4.12 11.11
N PHE A 117 9.30 -3.98 10.07
CA PHE A 117 9.98 -2.72 9.79
C PHE A 117 8.97 -1.63 9.39
N GLU A 118 9.06 -0.48 10.05
CA GLU A 118 8.32 0.74 9.74
C GLU A 118 9.26 1.93 9.87
N ARG A 119 9.44 2.69 8.80
CA ARG A 119 10.26 3.90 8.84
C ARG A 119 9.92 4.88 7.74
N ASP A 120 9.94 6.15 8.09
CA ASP A 120 9.92 7.25 7.13
C ASP A 120 11.33 7.54 6.60
N LEU A 121 11.48 7.47 5.29
CA LEU A 121 12.67 7.91 4.55
C LEU A 121 12.38 9.30 3.99
N ILE A 122 13.06 10.30 4.52
CA ILE A 122 12.86 11.70 4.15
C ILE A 122 13.89 12.07 3.08
N LEU A 123 13.42 12.40 1.89
CA LEU A 123 14.27 12.90 0.81
C LEU A 123 14.38 14.44 0.88
N PRO A 124 15.51 15.01 0.46
CA PRO A 124 15.67 16.45 0.38
C PRO A 124 14.60 17.09 -0.54
N ARG A 125 14.23 18.34 -0.27
CA ARG A 125 13.22 19.10 -1.02
C ARG A 125 13.48 19.17 -2.54
N ALA A 126 14.74 19.08 -2.93
CA ALA A 126 15.18 19.13 -4.32
C ALA A 126 15.27 17.76 -5.01
N ALA A 127 14.81 16.69 -4.36
CA ALA A 127 14.83 15.35 -4.93
C ALA A 127 13.77 15.21 -6.04
N SER A 128 14.23 14.79 -7.21
CA SER A 128 13.40 14.48 -8.37
C SER A 128 13.75 13.09 -8.91
N HIS A 129 12.96 12.56 -9.86
CA HIS A 129 13.23 11.29 -10.54
C HIS A 129 13.49 10.11 -9.58
N ILE A 130 12.69 10.00 -8.52
CA ILE A 130 12.87 9.00 -7.47
C ILE A 130 12.56 7.59 -8.00
N ARG A 131 13.50 6.66 -7.92
CA ARG A 131 13.34 5.24 -8.24
C ARG A 131 13.45 4.42 -6.96
N ILE A 132 12.49 3.54 -6.71
CA ILE A 132 12.45 2.68 -5.52
C ILE A 132 12.61 1.23 -5.95
N ARG A 133 13.73 0.62 -5.59
CA ARG A 133 13.96 -0.82 -5.77
C ARG A 133 13.86 -1.53 -4.45
N VAL A 134 13.18 -2.65 -4.42
CA VAL A 134 13.19 -3.56 -3.28
C VAL A 134 13.84 -4.87 -3.69
N ILE A 135 14.89 -5.25 -2.99
CA ILE A 135 15.63 -6.48 -3.22
C ILE A 135 15.29 -7.42 -2.07
N VAL A 136 14.53 -8.47 -2.35
CA VAL A 136 14.19 -9.48 -1.34
C VAL A 136 15.35 -10.48 -1.24
N ILE A 137 15.85 -10.70 -0.02
CA ILE A 137 16.92 -11.65 0.25
C ILE A 137 16.29 -13.04 0.43
N GLY A 138 16.42 -13.89 -0.59
CA GLY A 138 16.02 -15.29 -0.58
C GLY A 138 17.00 -16.21 0.16
N ILE A 139 16.61 -17.49 0.31
CA ILE A 139 17.42 -18.55 0.97
C ILE A 139 18.42 -19.19 0.00
N VAL A 140 18.21 -19.04 -1.31
CA VAL A 140 19.07 -19.53 -2.39
C VAL A 140 19.38 -18.33 -3.27
N SER A 141 20.55 -18.31 -3.91
CA SER A 141 21.20 -17.22 -4.68
C SER A 141 20.36 -16.43 -5.70
N ASP A 142 19.05 -16.69 -5.80
CA ASP A 142 18.07 -15.91 -6.53
C ASP A 142 17.59 -14.74 -5.65
N GLN A 143 18.22 -13.58 -5.83
CA GLN A 143 17.68 -12.33 -5.32
C GLN A 143 16.43 -12.00 -6.14
N LEU A 144 15.25 -12.05 -5.51
CA LEU A 144 14.06 -11.56 -6.18
C LEU A 144 14.12 -10.03 -6.19
N LEU A 145 14.42 -9.49 -7.37
CA LEU A 145 14.46 -8.05 -7.62
C LEU A 145 13.04 -7.55 -7.93
N ILE A 146 12.49 -6.76 -7.02
CA ILE A 146 11.30 -5.95 -7.29
C ILE A 146 11.80 -4.55 -7.68
N ASP A 147 12.04 -4.34 -8.98
CA ASP A 147 12.43 -3.01 -9.50
C ASP A 147 11.19 -2.22 -9.91
N ARG A 148 10.96 -1.07 -9.25
CA ARG A 148 9.94 -0.12 -9.65
C ARG A 148 10.53 1.27 -9.81
N GLN A 149 10.52 1.74 -11.05
CA GLN A 149 10.77 3.13 -11.34
C GLN A 149 9.49 3.94 -11.16
N LEU A 150 9.55 4.89 -10.25
CA LEU A 150 8.50 5.85 -9.96
C LEU A 150 8.81 7.15 -10.70
N THR A 151 8.55 7.19 -12.00
CA THR A 151 8.73 8.41 -12.79
C THR A 151 7.64 9.44 -12.49
N ASN A 152 8.04 10.69 -12.21
CA ASN A 152 7.19 11.87 -12.09
C ASN A 152 6.17 11.86 -10.94
N PHE A 153 6.62 12.21 -9.73
CA PHE A 153 5.79 12.54 -8.57
C PHE A 153 5.70 14.07 -8.39
N ASP A 154 5.41 14.81 -9.47
CA ASP A 154 5.21 16.26 -9.38
C ASP A 154 4.01 16.55 -8.46
N GLY A 155 4.30 17.05 -7.26
CA GLY A 155 3.29 17.45 -6.26
C GLY A 155 2.88 16.39 -5.24
N ILE A 156 3.53 15.23 -5.19
CA ILE A 156 3.27 14.22 -4.15
C ILE A 156 4.41 14.26 -3.12
N ASN A 157 4.10 14.75 -1.92
CA ASN A 157 5.08 14.90 -0.83
C ASN A 157 5.11 13.68 0.10
N GLU A 158 4.21 12.71 -0.08
CA GLU A 158 4.11 11.52 0.77
C GLU A 158 3.78 10.28 -0.07
N ILE A 159 4.62 9.25 0.05
CA ILE A 159 4.50 7.97 -0.63
C ILE A 159 4.59 6.88 0.43
N CYS A 160 3.74 5.87 0.35
CA CYS A 160 3.92 4.65 1.14
C CYS A 160 4.35 3.49 0.25
N TYR A 161 5.32 2.72 0.74
CA TYR A 161 5.75 1.46 0.14
C TYR A 161 5.46 0.33 1.11
N LEU A 162 4.66 -0.62 0.66
CA LEU A 162 4.09 -1.68 1.49
C LEU A 162 4.60 -3.02 1.01
N LEU A 163 5.10 -3.82 1.94
CA LEU A 163 5.69 -5.13 1.69
C LEU A 163 5.02 -6.17 2.59
N ALA A 164 4.62 -7.30 2.02
CA ALA A 164 3.89 -8.36 2.69
C ALA A 164 4.16 -9.72 2.00
N GLY A 165 3.54 -10.78 2.49
CA GLY A 165 3.70 -12.13 1.92
C GLY A 165 4.90 -12.88 2.50
N ASP A 166 5.41 -13.85 1.75
CA ASP A 166 6.49 -14.73 2.18
C ASP A 166 7.71 -14.63 1.24
N ARG A 167 8.83 -15.29 1.60
CA ARG A 167 10.07 -15.27 0.81
C ARG A 167 9.91 -15.79 -0.62
N VAL A 168 8.93 -16.66 -0.87
CA VAL A 168 8.68 -17.28 -2.18
C VAL A 168 7.73 -16.43 -3.01
N ARG A 169 6.77 -15.77 -2.35
CA ARG A 169 5.74 -14.93 -2.96
C ARG A 169 5.62 -13.61 -2.18
N PRO A 170 6.59 -12.70 -2.36
CA PRO A 170 6.47 -11.37 -1.78
C PRO A 170 5.39 -10.59 -2.53
N VAL A 171 4.60 -9.87 -1.76
CA VAL A 171 3.53 -8.99 -2.25
C VAL A 171 3.90 -7.57 -1.87
N TYR A 172 3.63 -6.64 -2.77
CA TYR A 172 3.90 -5.23 -2.50
C TYR A 172 2.78 -4.33 -3.00
N GLY A 173 2.68 -3.15 -2.39
CA GLY A 173 1.73 -2.11 -2.74
C GLY A 173 2.38 -0.73 -2.69
N LEU A 174 1.89 0.17 -3.52
CA LEU A 174 2.28 1.58 -3.55
C LEU A 174 1.05 2.42 -3.29
N CYS A 175 1.17 3.40 -2.40
CA CYS A 175 0.14 4.41 -2.21
C CYS A 175 0.78 5.81 -2.14
N ALA A 176 0.01 6.84 -2.46
CA ALA A 176 0.46 8.23 -2.45
C ALA A 176 -0.51 9.08 -1.64
N GLY A 177 -0.02 10.08 -0.91
CA GLY A 177 -0.85 10.99 -0.11
C GLY A 177 -1.47 10.35 1.14
N PRO A 178 -2.66 10.78 1.59
CA PRO A 178 -3.24 10.39 2.89
C PRO A 178 -3.57 8.89 3.00
N TYR A 179 -3.49 8.15 1.89
CA TYR A 179 -3.74 6.71 1.83
C TYR A 179 -2.72 5.85 2.60
N ALA A 180 -1.56 6.42 2.98
CA ALA A 180 -0.60 5.76 3.86
C ALA A 180 -1.20 5.45 5.24
N GLU A 181 -1.97 6.38 5.80
CA GLU A 181 -2.67 6.22 7.09
C GLU A 181 -3.74 5.12 7.01
N TYR A 182 -4.42 4.98 5.88
CA TYR A 182 -5.42 3.93 5.69
C TYR A 182 -4.82 2.52 5.67
N TYR A 183 -3.56 2.37 5.28
CA TYR A 183 -2.89 1.06 5.35
C TYR A 183 -2.51 0.66 6.78
N LYS A 184 -2.08 1.62 7.61
CA LYS A 184 -1.88 1.40 9.06
C LYS A 184 -3.16 0.81 9.68
N LEU A 185 -4.31 1.39 9.32
CA LEU A 185 -5.63 0.90 9.72
C LEU A 185 -5.93 -0.52 9.17
N TRP A 186 -5.58 -0.82 7.93
CA TRP A 186 -5.83 -2.14 7.32
C TRP A 186 -4.96 -3.27 7.90
N THR A 187 -3.71 -2.98 8.25
CA THR A 187 -2.81 -3.95 8.90
C THR A 187 -3.07 -4.11 10.40
N GLY A 188 -3.97 -3.32 10.98
CA GLY A 188 -4.27 -3.34 12.41
C GLY A 188 -3.11 -2.82 13.27
N ARG A 189 -2.21 -2.02 12.71
CA ARG A 189 -1.06 -1.42 13.41
C ARG A 189 -1.22 0.10 13.43
N ASN A 190 -1.33 0.68 14.63
CA ASN A 190 -1.34 2.13 14.85
C ASN A 190 0.09 2.69 14.87
#